data_AF-A0A1A8R5G2-F1
#
_entry.id   AF-A0A1A8R5G2-F1
#
_cell.length_a   1.000
_cell.length_b   1.000
_cell.length_c   1.000
_cell.angle_alpha   90.00
_cell.angle_beta   90.00
_cell.angle_gamma   90.00
#
_symmetry.space_group_name_H-M   'P 1'
#
loop_
_entity.id
_entity.type
_entity.pdbx_description
1 polymer ?
#
loop_
_entity_poly.entity_id
_entity_poly.type
_entity_poly.pdbx_seq_one_letter_code
_entity_poly.pdbx_strand_id
1 'polypeptide(L)' 'LEKKEMTPPFKPQISDEYGLENFDTQFTNEPVQLTPDDEDVIKRIDQSEFEGFEYINPLLLSTEESV' A
#
# COMPACT_ATOMS: atom_id res chain seq x y z
N LEU A 1 -23.43 -11.76 -0.25
CA LEU A 1 -22.42 -11.01 -1.04
C LEU A 1 -21.56 -10.13 -0.13
N GLU A 2 -22.15 -9.24 0.67
CA GLU A 2 -21.43 -8.35 1.62
C GLU A 2 -20.53 -9.11 2.60
N LYS A 3 -20.98 -10.27 3.11
CA LYS A 3 -20.19 -11.13 4.00
C LYS A 3 -19.17 -12.04 3.28
N LYS A 4 -18.99 -11.91 1.95
CA LYS A 4 -18.13 -12.77 1.11
C LYS A 4 -18.46 -14.28 1.17
N GLU A 5 -19.68 -14.66 1.51
CA GLU A 5 -20.12 -16.06 1.63
C GLU A 5 -20.36 -16.77 0.27
N MET A 6 -20.35 -16.04 -0.83
CA MET A 6 -20.53 -16.59 -2.18
C MET A 6 -19.18 -16.69 -2.88
N THR A 7 -18.90 -17.82 -3.52
CA THR A 7 -17.64 -18.04 -4.24
C THR A 7 -17.56 -17.15 -5.48
N PRO A 8 -16.45 -16.42 -5.70
CA PRO A 8 -16.23 -15.67 -6.92
C PRO A 8 -16.24 -16.58 -8.15
N PRO A 9 -16.72 -16.11 -9.32
CA PRO A 9 -16.71 -16.88 -10.56
C PRO A 9 -15.30 -17.11 -11.13
N PHE A 10 -14.32 -16.31 -10.71
CA PHE A 10 -12.92 -16.43 -11.09
C PHE A 10 -12.02 -16.31 -9.86
N LYS A 11 -11.01 -17.17 -9.78
CA LYS A 11 -9.97 -17.12 -8.76
C LYS A 11 -8.62 -16.86 -9.45
N PRO A 12 -7.97 -15.71 -9.21
CA PRO A 12 -6.64 -15.42 -9.73
C PRO A 12 -5.62 -16.48 -9.28
N GLN A 13 -4.60 -16.70 -10.10
CA GLN A 13 -3.48 -17.58 -9.73
C GLN A 13 -2.52 -16.81 -8.84
N ILE A 14 -2.10 -17.44 -7.75
CA ILE A 14 -1.14 -16.89 -6.79
C ILE A 14 -0.18 -18.03 -6.47
N SER A 15 1.09 -17.84 -6.77
CA SER A 15 2.16 -18.84 -6.75
C SER A 15 3.10 -18.68 -5.57
N ASP A 16 3.21 -17.47 -5.01
CA ASP A 16 3.98 -17.17 -3.81
C ASP A 16 3.22 -16.27 -2.82
N GLU A 17 3.86 -15.90 -1.71
CA GLU A 17 3.27 -15.07 -0.65
C GLU A 17 2.87 -13.67 -1.13
N TYR A 18 3.56 -13.14 -2.14
CA TYR A 18 3.42 -11.77 -2.61
C TYR A 18 2.54 -11.66 -3.86
N GLY A 19 2.34 -12.75 -4.60
CA GLY A 19 1.43 -12.83 -5.74
C GLY A 19 1.78 -11.88 -6.88
N LEU A 20 3.07 -11.65 -7.12
CA LEU A 20 3.56 -10.62 -8.03
C LEU A 20 3.25 -10.90 -9.51
N GLU A 21 2.88 -12.13 -9.86
CA GLU A 21 2.58 -12.53 -11.25
C GLU A 21 1.35 -11.84 -11.85
N ASN A 22 0.49 -11.24 -11.02
CA ASN A 22 -0.69 -10.50 -11.47
C ASN A 22 -0.40 -9.00 -11.67
N PHE A 23 0.84 -8.56 -11.44
CA PHE A 23 1.30 -7.20 -11.69
C PHE A 23 2.10 -7.16 -13.00
N ASP A 24 2.09 -6.00 -13.66
CA ASP A 24 2.90 -5.81 -14.86
C ASP A 24 4.39 -5.82 -14.48
N THR A 25 5.16 -6.60 -15.23
CA THR A 25 6.61 -6.71 -15.08
C THR A 25 7.36 -5.39 -15.24
N GLN A 26 6.76 -4.37 -15.87
CA GLN A 26 7.35 -3.03 -15.91
C GLN A 26 7.59 -2.49 -14.49
N PHE A 27 6.69 -2.76 -13.54
CA PHE A 27 6.81 -2.27 -12.16
C PHE A 27 7.64 -3.21 -11.28
N THR A 28 7.49 -4.53 -11.45
CA THR A 28 8.20 -5.51 -10.58
C THR A 28 9.68 -5.62 -10.90
N ASN A 29 10.11 -5.18 -12.09
CA ASN A 29 11.53 -5.10 -12.47
C ASN A 29 12.19 -3.77 -12.09
N GLU A 30 11.41 -2.74 -11.73
CA GLU A 30 11.97 -1.46 -11.28
C GLU A 30 12.64 -1.63 -9.90
N PRO A 31 13.67 -0.82 -9.60
CA PRO A 31 14.31 -0.86 -8.30
C PRO A 31 13.32 -0.43 -7.21
N VAL A 32 13.26 -1.19 -6.12
CA VAL A 32 12.43 -0.88 -4.94
C VAL A 32 13.08 0.25 -4.14
N GLN A 33 12.92 1.48 -4.63
CA GLN A 33 13.50 2.69 -4.04
C GLN A 33 12.59 3.89 -4.22
N LEU A 34 12.67 4.84 -3.29
CA LEU A 34 12.09 6.16 -3.48
C LEU A 34 12.99 6.98 -4.40
N THR A 35 12.38 7.77 -5.28
CA THR A 35 13.14 8.74 -6.08
C THR A 35 13.73 9.78 -5.12
N PRO A 36 15.03 10.13 -5.23
CA PRO A 36 15.63 11.15 -4.38
C PRO A 36 14.92 12.50 -4.52
N ASP A 37 14.78 13.21 -3.41
CA ASP A 37 14.11 14.50 -3.38
C ASP A 37 14.94 15.61 -4.04
N ASP A 38 14.24 16.60 -4.60
CA ASP A 38 14.81 17.89 -4.99
C ASP A 38 14.52 18.92 -3.89
N GLU A 39 15.56 19.31 -3.16
CA GLU A 39 15.51 20.27 -2.06
C GLU A 39 14.83 21.61 -2.42
N ASP A 40 14.96 22.08 -3.66
CA ASP A 40 14.35 23.34 -4.10
C ASP A 40 12.85 23.17 -4.39
N VAL A 41 12.41 21.95 -4.73
CA VAL A 41 10.99 21.63 -4.87
C VAL A 41 10.37 21.52 -3.48
N ILE A 42 10.97 20.75 -2.58
CA ILE A 42 10.44 20.52 -1.22
C ILE A 42 10.24 21.83 -0.46
N LYS A 43 11.19 22.77 -0.54
CA LYS A 43 11.11 24.08 0.13
C LYS A 43 9.96 24.97 -0.35
N ARG A 44 9.40 24.72 -1.55
CA ARG A 44 8.31 25.51 -2.13
C ARG A 44 6.92 24.95 -1.81
N ILE A 45 6.85 23.76 -1.23
CA ILE A 45 5.59 23.10 -0.87
C ILE A 45 5.06 23.68 0.43
N ASP A 46 3.79 24.10 0.45
CA ASP A 46 3.11 24.52 1.67
C ASP A 46 2.77 23.30 2.53
N GLN A 47 3.43 23.17 3.68
CA GLN A 47 3.24 22.02 4.57
C GLN A 47 1.91 22.05 5.33
N SER A 48 1.24 23.21 5.42
CA SER A 48 -0.05 23.31 6.10
C SER A 48 -1.17 22.56 5.36
N GLU A 49 -1.00 22.32 4.06
CA GLU A 49 -1.93 21.52 3.26
C GLU A 49 -1.96 20.04 3.69
N PHE A 50 -0.94 19.57 4.41
CA PHE A 50 -0.83 18.20 4.89
C PHE A 50 -1.21 18.03 6.38
N GLU A 51 -1.69 19.10 7.04
CA GLU A 51 -2.17 19.00 8.42
C GLU A 51 -3.33 18.00 8.55
N GLY A 52 -3.18 17.01 9.43
CA GLY A 52 -4.19 15.96 9.66
C GLY A 52 -4.16 14.83 8.63
N PHE A 53 -3.09 14.72 7.84
CA PHE A 53 -2.87 13.59 6.93
C PHE A 53 -2.61 12.28 7.68
N GLU A 54 -2.07 12.35 8.88
CA GLU A 54 -1.73 11.17 9.67
C GLU A 54 -2.98 10.37 10.05
N TYR A 55 -3.02 9.12 9.61
CA TYR A 55 -4.06 8.16 9.97
C TYR A 55 -3.42 6.81 10.27
N ILE A 56 -3.81 6.24 11.40
CA ILE A 56 -3.52 4.84 11.73
C ILE A 56 -4.86 4.15 11.95
N ASN A 57 -5.07 3.00 11.32
CA ASN A 57 -6.28 2.22 11.53
C ASN A 57 -6.34 1.72 13.00
N PRO A 58 -7.28 2.23 13.83
CA PRO A 58 -7.32 1.88 15.25
C PRO A 58 -7.63 0.40 15.49
N LEU A 59 -8.25 -0.29 14.53
CA LEU A 59 -8.57 -1.71 14.63
C LEU A 59 -7.33 -2.62 14.46
N LEU A 60 -6.26 -2.11 13.85
CA LEU A 60 -5.00 -2.84 13.73
C LEU A 60 -4.09 -2.65 14.95
N LEU A 61 -4.26 -1.56 15.71
CA LEU A 61 -3.48 -1.31 16.93
C LEU A 61 -3.82 -2.32 18.04
N SER A 62 -5.08 -2.73 18.15
CA SER A 62 -5.50 -3.68 19.19
C SER A 62 -4.95 -5.11 19.02
N THR A 63 -4.47 -5.46 17.84
CA THR A 63 -3.93 -6.80 17.56
C THR A 63 -2.47 -6.98 17.93
N GLU A 64 -1.72 -5.89 18.13
CA GLU A 64 -0.28 -5.96 18.46
C GLU A 64 0.01 -5.93 19.97
N GLU A 65 -0.98 -5.64 20.82
CA GLU A 65 -0.83 -5.56 22.29
C GLU A 65 -1.02 -6.91 23.02
N SER A 66 -1.11 -8.04 22.29
CA SER A 66 -1.29 -9.39 22.84
C SER A 66 -0.09 -10.34 22.63
N VAL A 67 1.11 -9.80 22.42
CA VAL A 67 2.36 -10.61 22.43
C VAL A 67 2.97 -10.65 23.82
#